data_AF-A0A246NA67-F1
#
_entry.id   AF-A0A246NA67-F1
#
_cell.length_a   1.000
_cell.length_b   1.000
_cell.length_c   1.000
_cell.angle_alpha   90.00
_cell.angle_beta   90.00
_cell.angle_gamma   90.00
#
_symmetry.space_group_name_H-M   'P 1'
#
loop_
_entity.id
_entity.type
_entity.pdbx_description
1 polymer ?
#
loop_
_entity_poly.entity_id
_entity_poly.type
_entity_poly.pdbx_seq_one_letter_code
_entity_poly.pdbx_strand_id
1 'polypeptide(L)'
;MKEPYTAATLAATQSEIPGLTPGLAESLATLTELGKHRLSAREEHEHLRLTLHDMAQQIADTVQDSALPLSSFRAWIMASHIVHAQFGSRGEVIWGRASGALAARLTDISLRMEPDDTQT
;
A
#
# COMPACT_ATOMS: atom_id res chain seq x y z
N MET A 1 -23.63 -26.53 -1.09
CA MET A 1 -23.06 -25.83 0.08
C MET A 1 -21.92 -24.97 -0.43
N LYS A 2 -22.03 -23.64 -0.33
CA LYS A 2 -20.95 -22.69 -0.71
C LYS A 2 -20.15 -22.40 0.57
N GLU A 3 -18.86 -22.69 0.54
CA GLU A 3 -17.93 -22.44 1.65
C GLU A 3 -17.79 -20.92 1.92
N PRO A 4 -17.71 -20.47 3.19
CA PRO A 4 -17.43 -19.07 3.52
C PRO A 4 -15.90 -18.85 3.50
N TYR A 5 -15.30 -18.81 2.31
CA TYR A 5 -13.84 -18.74 2.15
C TYR A 5 -13.24 -17.32 2.29
N THR A 6 -14.00 -16.32 2.72
CA THR A 6 -13.59 -14.91 2.57
C THR A 6 -13.26 -14.17 3.86
N ALA A 7 -13.80 -14.55 5.02
CA ALA A 7 -13.57 -13.78 6.26
C ALA A 7 -12.43 -14.34 7.13
N ALA A 8 -12.36 -15.68 7.28
CA ALA A 8 -11.38 -16.33 8.15
C ALA A 8 -9.95 -16.28 7.58
N THR A 9 -9.80 -16.34 6.26
CA THR A 9 -8.49 -16.22 5.59
C THR A 9 -7.93 -14.81 5.69
N LEU A 10 -8.77 -13.77 5.59
CA LEU A 10 -8.33 -12.38 5.78
C LEU A 10 -7.92 -12.09 7.24
N ALA A 11 -8.65 -12.65 8.21
CA ALA A 11 -8.33 -12.53 9.63
C ALA A 11 -7.05 -13.29 10.02
N ALA A 12 -6.77 -14.43 9.39
CA ALA A 12 -5.56 -15.21 9.62
C ALA A 12 -4.29 -14.59 8.99
N THR A 13 -4.43 -13.68 8.01
CA THR A 13 -3.31 -12.95 7.38
C THR A 13 -2.92 -11.63 8.06
N GLN A 14 -3.57 -11.25 9.17
CA GLN A 14 -3.06 -10.18 10.04
C GLN A 14 -1.84 -10.63 10.88
N SER A 15 -1.24 -11.78 10.58
CA SER A 15 0.11 -12.08 11.01
C SER A 15 1.04 -10.96 10.55
N GLU A 16 1.62 -10.27 11.54
CA GLU A 16 2.62 -9.21 11.39
C GLU A 16 3.56 -9.56 10.24
N ILE A 17 3.59 -8.73 9.18
CA ILE A 17 4.52 -8.91 8.07
C ILE A 17 5.94 -8.83 8.66
N PRO A 18 6.73 -9.90 8.67
CA PRO A 18 8.05 -9.87 9.29
C PRO A 18 8.95 -8.85 8.59
N GLY A 19 9.63 -7.99 9.36
CA GLY A 19 10.50 -6.95 8.83
C GLY A 19 9.76 -5.78 8.19
N LEU A 20 8.49 -5.56 8.53
CA LEU A 20 7.76 -4.36 8.17
C LEU A 20 8.18 -3.17 9.05
N THR A 21 8.28 -1.99 8.46
CA THR A 21 8.54 -0.77 9.24
C THR A 21 7.32 -0.45 10.12
N PRO A 22 7.53 0.13 11.32
CA PRO A 22 6.42 0.50 12.20
C PRO A 22 5.39 1.43 11.52
N GLY A 23 5.86 2.37 10.70
CA GLY A 23 4.97 3.27 9.95
C GLY A 23 4.05 2.53 8.97
N LEU A 24 4.58 1.56 8.22
CA LEU A 24 3.76 0.79 7.28
C LEU A 24 2.77 -0.13 8.02
N ALA A 25 3.16 -0.66 9.18
CA ALA A 25 2.27 -1.43 10.03
C ALA A 25 1.11 -0.56 10.55
N GLU A 26 1.42 0.67 10.98
CA GLU A 26 0.42 1.65 11.41
C GLU A 26 -0.52 2.03 10.27
N SER A 27 0.00 2.35 9.08
CA SER A 27 -0.85 2.69 7.94
C SER A 27 -1.77 1.55 7.50
N LEU A 28 -1.30 0.29 7.56
CA LEU A 28 -2.15 -0.89 7.32
C LEU A 28 -3.25 -1.05 8.39
N ALA A 29 -2.93 -0.78 9.65
CA ALA A 29 -3.91 -0.77 10.73
C ALA A 29 -4.94 0.34 10.51
N THR A 30 -4.51 1.56 10.17
CA THR A 30 -5.40 2.68 9.82
C THR A 30 -6.33 2.33 8.66
N LEU A 31 -5.80 1.72 7.59
CA LEU A 31 -6.58 1.32 6.43
C LEU A 31 -7.63 0.26 6.79
N THR A 32 -7.27 -0.69 7.66
CA THR A 32 -8.17 -1.73 8.17
C THR A 32 -9.27 -1.18 9.07
N GLU A 33 -8.94 -0.21 9.93
CA GLU A 33 -9.93 0.47 10.79
C GLU A 33 -10.84 1.38 9.97
N LEU A 34 -10.34 2.03 8.92
CA LEU A 34 -11.11 2.95 8.09
C LEU A 34 -12.36 2.29 7.51
N GLY A 35 -12.28 1.03 7.04
CA GLY A 35 -13.45 0.31 6.52
C GLY A 35 -14.38 -0.28 7.58
N LYS A 36 -14.05 -0.16 8.88
CA LYS A 36 -14.95 -0.52 9.99
C LYS A 36 -15.84 0.65 10.43
N HIS A 37 -15.37 1.88 10.22
CA HIS A 37 -16.08 3.09 10.66
C HIS A 37 -17.11 3.57 9.63
N ARG A 38 -18.27 4.04 10.11
CA ARG A 38 -19.24 4.74 9.26
C ARG A 38 -18.86 6.20 9.14
N LEU A 39 -18.00 6.51 8.18
CA LEU A 39 -17.67 7.88 7.78
C LEU A 39 -18.60 8.36 6.67
N SER A 40 -18.68 9.67 6.47
CA SER A 40 -19.27 10.19 5.23
C SER A 40 -18.40 9.79 4.04
N ALA A 41 -19.01 9.70 2.85
CA ALA A 41 -18.28 9.35 1.63
C ALA A 41 -17.10 10.30 1.33
N ARG A 42 -17.19 11.57 1.75
CA ARG A 42 -16.11 12.55 1.58
C ARG A 42 -14.95 12.32 2.53
N GLU A 43 -15.25 12.04 3.80
CA GLU A 43 -14.23 11.76 4.82
C GLU A 43 -13.52 10.45 4.55
N GLU A 44 -14.27 9.40 4.20
CA GLU A 44 -13.73 8.12 3.76
C GLU A 44 -12.77 8.30 2.58
N HIS A 45 -13.19 9.07 1.56
CA HIS A 45 -12.35 9.33 0.39
C HIS A 45 -11.06 10.05 0.75
N GLU A 46 -11.12 11.09 1.57
CA GLU A 46 -9.94 11.87 1.92
C GLU A 46 -8.97 11.07 2.81
N HIS A 47 -9.48 10.34 3.81
CA HIS A 47 -8.65 9.47 4.63
C HIS A 47 -8.02 8.35 3.81
N LEU A 48 -8.79 7.69 2.95
CA LEU A 48 -8.26 6.66 2.07
C LEU A 48 -7.16 7.20 1.14
N ARG A 49 -7.38 8.39 0.57
CA ARG A 49 -6.40 9.08 -0.28
C ARG A 49 -5.12 9.39 0.47
N LEU A 50 -5.21 9.97 1.66
CA LEU A 50 -4.06 10.34 2.47
C LEU A 50 -3.28 9.11 2.93
N THR A 51 -3.95 8.09 3.47
CA THR A 51 -3.31 6.86 3.95
C THR A 51 -2.58 6.13 2.81
N LEU A 52 -3.20 5.98 1.63
CA LEU A 52 -2.55 5.30 0.50
C LEU A 52 -1.39 6.10 -0.09
N HIS A 53 -1.49 7.44 -0.09
CA HIS A 53 -0.39 8.30 -0.51
C HIS A 53 0.81 8.18 0.43
N ASP A 54 0.56 8.22 1.74
CA ASP A 54 1.58 8.07 2.76
C ASP A 54 2.24 6.68 2.72
N MET A 55 1.46 5.61 2.58
CA MET A 55 2.00 4.26 2.36
C MET A 55 2.88 4.18 1.12
N ALA A 56 2.45 4.74 -0.01
CA ALA A 56 3.24 4.76 -1.24
C ALA A 56 4.58 5.48 -1.04
N GLN A 57 4.57 6.60 -0.31
CA GLN A 57 5.79 7.31 0.06
C GLN A 57 6.70 6.46 0.94
N GLN A 58 6.16 5.90 2.03
CA GLN A 58 6.94 5.07 2.94
C GLN A 58 7.55 3.84 2.25
N ILE A 59 6.82 3.19 1.33
CA ILE A 59 7.32 2.06 0.53
C ILE A 59 8.47 2.51 -0.39
N ALA A 60 8.34 3.66 -1.05
CA ALA A 60 9.41 4.16 -1.89
C ALA A 60 10.67 4.50 -1.06
N ASP A 61 10.48 5.00 0.16
CA ASP A 61 11.57 5.33 1.07
C ASP A 61 12.28 4.09 1.67
N THR A 62 11.72 2.88 1.51
CA THR A 62 12.40 1.64 1.92
C THR A 62 13.30 1.05 0.84
N VAL A 63 13.30 1.58 -0.38
CA VAL A 63 14.16 1.10 -1.48
C VAL A 63 15.63 1.33 -1.13
N GLN A 64 16.42 0.27 -1.21
CA GLN A 64 17.87 0.29 -1.03
C GLN A 64 18.52 -0.48 -2.18
N ASP A 65 19.62 0.02 -2.72
CA ASP A 65 20.38 -0.62 -3.81
C ASP A 65 19.49 -1.04 -5.00
N SER A 66 18.54 -0.17 -5.40
CA SER A 66 17.54 -0.44 -6.46
C SER A 66 16.57 -1.59 -6.19
N ALA A 67 16.52 -2.13 -4.98
CA ALA A 67 15.64 -3.22 -4.60
C ALA A 67 14.57 -2.76 -3.61
N LEU A 68 13.31 -3.09 -3.91
CA LEU A 68 12.21 -2.92 -2.96
C LEU A 68 12.18 -4.11 -1.98
N PRO A 69 12.22 -3.89 -0.66
CA PRO A 69 12.12 -4.95 0.32
C PRO A 69 10.83 -5.77 0.17
N LEU A 70 10.93 -7.09 0.30
CA LEU A 70 9.78 -8.01 0.19
C LEU A 70 8.66 -7.67 1.20
N SER A 71 9.00 -7.20 2.41
CA SER A 71 8.02 -6.79 3.41
C SER A 71 7.20 -5.58 2.96
N SER A 72 7.85 -4.59 2.34
CA SER A 72 7.18 -3.39 1.80
C SER A 72 6.29 -3.74 0.61
N PHE A 73 6.76 -4.62 -0.27
CA PHE A 73 5.93 -5.13 -1.37
C PHE A 73 4.70 -5.90 -0.86
N ARG A 74 4.87 -6.79 0.12
CA ARG A 74 3.75 -7.52 0.74
C ARG A 74 2.74 -6.58 1.40
N ALA A 75 3.21 -5.53 2.07
CA ALA A 75 2.34 -4.51 2.64
C ALA A 75 1.51 -3.80 1.57
N TRP A 76 2.11 -3.47 0.43
CA TRP A 76 1.38 -2.88 -0.70
C TRP A 76 0.30 -3.82 -1.24
N ILE A 77 0.60 -5.10 -1.39
CA ILE A 77 -0.39 -6.10 -1.82
C ILE A 77 -1.53 -6.25 -0.80
N MET A 78 -1.23 -6.26 0.49
CA MET A 78 -2.26 -6.28 1.53
C MET A 78 -3.14 -5.03 1.50
N ALA A 79 -2.56 -3.85 1.30
CA ALA A 79 -3.32 -2.61 1.13
C ALA A 79 -4.29 -2.73 -0.06
N SER A 80 -3.83 -3.23 -1.22
CA SER A 80 -4.70 -3.49 -2.38
C SER A 80 -5.92 -4.34 -2.02
N HIS A 81 -5.70 -5.47 -1.33
CA HIS A 81 -6.79 -6.35 -0.93
C HIS A 81 -7.80 -5.66 -0.01
N ILE A 82 -7.30 -4.88 0.98
CA ILE A 82 -8.16 -4.12 1.88
C ILE A 82 -8.98 -3.09 1.08
N VAL A 83 -8.33 -2.33 0.19
CA VAL A 83 -8.98 -1.30 -0.62
C VAL A 83 -10.11 -1.87 -1.45
N HIS A 84 -9.83 -2.93 -2.21
CA HIS A 84 -10.81 -3.54 -3.11
C HIS A 84 -11.93 -4.27 -2.35
N ALA A 85 -11.62 -4.89 -1.21
CA ALA A 85 -12.64 -5.57 -0.40
C ALA A 85 -13.58 -4.61 0.32
N GLN A 86 -13.08 -3.46 0.80
CA GLN A 86 -13.83 -2.59 1.71
C GLN A 86 -14.42 -1.34 1.04
N PHE A 87 -13.81 -0.81 -0.01
CA PHE A 87 -14.16 0.51 -0.58
C PHE A 87 -14.68 0.46 -2.03
N GLY A 88 -14.71 -0.73 -2.63
CA GLY A 88 -15.27 -0.97 -3.98
C GLY A 88 -14.69 -0.05 -5.06
N SER A 89 -15.54 0.42 -5.97
CA SER A 89 -15.12 1.24 -7.11
C SER A 89 -14.53 2.60 -6.73
N ARG A 90 -14.94 3.18 -5.59
CA ARG A 90 -14.34 4.42 -5.08
C ARG A 90 -12.90 4.18 -4.62
N GLY A 91 -12.66 3.05 -3.95
CA GLY A 91 -11.33 2.62 -3.57
C GLY A 91 -10.42 2.38 -4.77
N GLU A 92 -10.93 1.79 -5.85
CA GLU A 92 -10.17 1.48 -7.06
C GLU A 92 -9.57 2.74 -7.73
N VAL A 93 -10.33 3.84 -7.82
CA VAL A 93 -9.82 5.10 -8.38
C VAL A 93 -8.67 5.65 -7.54
N ILE A 94 -8.79 5.61 -6.21
CA ILE A 94 -7.75 6.11 -5.30
C ILE A 94 -6.53 5.20 -5.34
N TRP A 95 -6.75 3.88 -5.35
CA TRP A 95 -5.72 2.87 -5.50
C TRP A 95 -4.91 3.06 -6.78
N GLY A 96 -5.58 3.31 -7.92
CA GLY A 96 -4.92 3.57 -9.19
C GLY A 96 -4.03 4.81 -9.15
N ARG A 97 -4.51 5.89 -8.51
CA ARG A 97 -3.71 7.12 -8.33
C ARG A 97 -2.50 6.90 -7.43
N ALA A 98 -2.68 6.22 -6.30
CA ALA A 98 -1.60 5.93 -5.37
C ALA A 98 -0.55 4.98 -5.99
N SER A 99 -1.01 3.95 -6.71
CA SER A 99 -0.14 3.03 -7.46
C SER A 99 0.64 3.74 -8.56
N GLY A 100 0.01 4.66 -9.30
CA GLY A 100 0.69 5.46 -10.31
C GLY A 100 1.77 6.37 -9.70
N ALA A 101 1.47 7.00 -8.57
CA ALA A 101 2.44 7.82 -7.83
C ALA A 101 3.62 6.98 -7.30
N LEU A 102 3.35 5.79 -6.75
CA LEU A 102 4.38 4.86 -6.32
C LEU A 102 5.28 4.45 -7.50
N ALA A 103 4.69 4.02 -8.63
CA ALA A 103 5.42 3.62 -9.81
C ALA A 103 6.32 4.74 -10.36
N ALA A 104 5.80 5.98 -10.41
CA ALA A 104 6.58 7.14 -10.82
C ALA A 104 7.78 7.38 -9.89
N ARG A 105 7.58 7.27 -8.57
CA ARG A 105 8.64 7.45 -7.57
C ARG A 105 9.69 6.35 -7.63
N LEU A 106 9.27 5.08 -7.78
CA LEU A 106 10.20 3.96 -7.95
C LEU A 106 11.02 4.11 -9.24
N THR A 107 10.40 4.60 -10.33
CA THR A 107 11.10 4.88 -11.60
C THR A 107 12.14 5.97 -11.42
N ASP A 108 11.79 7.09 -10.76
CA ASP A 108 12.72 8.17 -10.44
C ASP A 108 13.89 7.70 -9.55
N ILE A 109 13.61 6.85 -8.55
CA ILE A 109 14.63 6.24 -7.69
C ILE A 109 15.59 5.38 -8.55
N SER A 110 15.08 4.49 -9.41
CA SER A 110 15.90 3.67 -10.30
C SER A 110 16.78 4.52 -11.23
N LEU A 111 16.23 5.58 -11.83
CA LEU A 111 16.98 6.47 -12.73
C LEU A 111 18.13 7.21 -12.04
N ARG A 112 18.03 7.49 -10.73
CA ARG A 112 19.09 8.16 -9.96
C ARG A 112 20.23 7.23 -9.57
N MET A 113 20.03 5.92 -9.64
CA MET A 113 21.03 4.92 -9.25
C MET A 113 21.84 4.37 -10.44
N GLU A 114 21.42 4.64 -11.68
CA GLU A 114 22.24 4.39 -12.85
C GLU A 114 23.47 5.33 -12.82
N PRO A 115 24.70 4.81 -12.78
CA PRO A 115 25.89 5.65 -12.86
C PRO A 115 25.95 6.35 -14.22
N ASP A 116 26.40 7.60 -14.21
CA ASP A 116 26.73 8.34 -15.43
C ASP A 116 27.95 7.66 -16.08
N ASP A 117 27.71 6.71 -16.99
CA ASP A 117 28.72 6.03 -17.82
C ASP A 117 29.34 6.98 -18.88
N THR A 118 29.51 8.26 -18.53
CA THR A 118 30.12 9.30 -19.37
C THR A 118 31.29 9.99 -18.66
N GLN A 119 32.26 9.21 -18.19
CA GLN A 119 33.65 9.70 -18.07
C GLN A 119 34.61 8.66 -18.65
N THR A 120 34.94 8.83 -19.93
CA THR A 120 36.12 8.26 -20.59
C THR A 120 37.20 9.32 -20.72
#